data_AF-A0A9P6ALG0-F1
#
_entry.id   AF-A0A9P6ALG0-F1
#
_cell.length_a   1.000
_cell.length_b   1.000
_cell.length_c   1.000
_cell.angle_alpha   90.00
_cell.angle_beta   90.00
_cell.angle_gamma   90.00
#
_symmetry.space_group_name_H-M   'P 1'
#
loop_
_entity.id
_entity.type
_entity.pdbx_description
1 polymer ?
#
loop_
_entity_poly.entity_id
_entity_poly.type
_entity_poly.pdbx_seq_one_letter_code
_entity_poly.pdbx_strand_id
1 'polypeptide(L)' 'FCPAAHHKQLLSLITHHFCCHNFFPTCSGTRQSPLKILDQCVHEMYTFCEQQGLTEVWAYMSNSWYSLPMQNLWAHSS' A
#
# COMPACT_ATOMS: atom_id res chain seq x y z
N PHE A 1 8.01 4.06 16.81
CA PHE A 1 7.95 3.16 15.64
C PHE A 1 7.09 1.93 15.92
N CYS A 2 5.99 1.79 15.15
CA CYS A 2 4.84 0.88 15.27
C CYS A 2 4.71 0.03 16.56
N PRO A 3 3.68 0.27 17.41
CA PRO A 3 3.37 -0.61 18.54
C PRO A 3 3.10 -2.05 18.10
N ALA A 4 3.55 -3.03 18.91
CA ALA A 4 3.41 -4.45 18.60
C ALA A 4 1.96 -4.89 18.30
N ALA A 5 0.97 -4.20 18.87
CA ALA A 5 -0.45 -4.43 18.62
C ALA A 5 -0.83 -4.31 17.14
N HIS A 6 -0.16 -3.43 16.39
CA HIS A 6 -0.51 -3.14 14.98
C HIS A 6 0.39 -3.86 13.97
N HIS A 7 1.44 -4.57 14.40
CA HIS A 7 2.38 -5.23 13.49
C HIS A 7 1.69 -6.20 12.54
N LYS A 8 0.80 -7.05 13.04
CA LYS A 8 0.10 -8.04 12.21
C LYS A 8 -0.81 -7.36 11.19
N GLN A 9 -1.53 -6.31 11.59
CA GLN A 9 -2.43 -5.57 10.71
C GLN A 9 -1.63 -4.85 9.62
N LEU A 10 -0.54 -4.18 9.99
CA LEU A 10 0.34 -3.48 9.07
C LEU A 10 0.98 -4.47 8.06
N LEU A 11 1.51 -5.60 8.53
CA LEU A 11 2.07 -6.64 7.65
C LEU A 11 1.03 -7.21 6.69
N SER A 12 -0.19 -7.46 7.16
CA SER A 12 -1.30 -7.93 6.31
C SER A 12 -1.63 -6.91 5.23
N LEU A 13 -1.72 -5.63 5.60
CA LEU A 13 -2.06 -4.54 4.68
C LEU A 13 -0.98 -4.38 3.60
N ILE A 14 0.28 -4.38 4.03
CA ILE A 14 1.44 -4.33 3.14
C ILE A 14 1.48 -5.52 2.18
N THR A 15 1.25 -6.73 2.68
CA THR A 15 1.23 -7.95 1.85
C THR A 15 0.11 -7.88 0.83
N HIS A 16 -1.06 -7.36 1.23
CA HIS A 16 -2.16 -7.12 0.32
C HIS A 16 -1.76 -6.16 -0.81
N HIS A 17 -1.17 -5.01 -0.47
CA HIS A 17 -0.72 -4.02 -1.45
C HIS A 17 0.35 -4.57 -2.40
N PHE A 18 1.27 -5.39 -1.89
CA PHE A 18 2.29 -6.05 -2.72
C PHE A 18 1.67 -6.99 -3.78
N CYS A 19 0.55 -7.64 -3.45
CA CYS A 19 -0.16 -8.52 -4.37
C CYS A 19 -1.13 -7.78 -5.32
N CYS A 20 -1.42 -6.50 -5.06
CA CYS A 20 -2.24 -5.68 -5.95
C CYS A 20 -1.44 -5.28 -7.19
N HIS A 21 -1.66 -6.00 -8.29
CA HIS A 21 -1.00 -5.74 -9.56
C HIS A 21 -2.00 -5.66 -10.70
N ASN A 22 -1.78 -4.77 -11.67
CA ASN A 22 -2.68 -4.58 -12.83
C ASN A 22 -2.84 -5.86 -13.67
N PHE A 23 -1.86 -6.76 -13.63
CA PHE A 23 -1.96 -8.07 -14.28
C PHE A 23 -3.12 -8.91 -13.71
N PHE A 24 -3.37 -8.83 -12.41
CA PHE A 24 -4.44 -9.57 -11.76
C PHE A 24 -5.76 -8.77 -11.85
N PRO A 25 -6.84 -9.37 -12.38
CA PRO A 25 -8.14 -8.72 -12.38
C PRO A 25 -8.68 -8.63 -10.96
N THR A 26 -9.48 -7.60 -10.70
CA THR A 26 -10.27 -7.51 -9.46
C THR A 26 -11.32 -8.61 -9.40
N CYS A 27 -11.98 -8.80 -8.24
CA CYS A 27 -13.10 -9.73 -8.09
C CYS A 27 -14.26 -9.45 -9.08
N SER A 28 -14.37 -8.22 -9.59
CA SER A 28 -15.32 -7.83 -10.64
C SER A 28 -14.83 -8.12 -12.07
N GLY A 29 -13.68 -8.80 -12.23
CA GLY A 29 -13.07 -9.11 -13.52
C GLY A 29 -12.42 -7.91 -14.22
N THR A 30 -12.31 -6.76 -13.54
CA THR A 30 -11.85 -5.51 -14.13
C THR A 30 -10.36 -5.33 -13.86
N ARG A 31 -9.57 -4.96 -14.88
CA ARG A 31 -8.17 -4.57 -14.68
C ARG A 31 -8.10 -3.11 -14.26
N GLN A 32 -7.30 -2.81 -13.25
CA GLN A 32 -7.11 -1.45 -12.73
C GLN A 32 -5.79 -0.89 -13.20
N SER A 33 -5.76 0.37 -13.61
CA SER A 33 -4.49 1.01 -13.96
C SER A 33 -3.53 1.02 -12.76
N PRO A 34 -2.21 0.90 -12.99
CA PRO A 34 -1.19 0.99 -11.95
C PRO A 34 -1.36 2.20 -11.02
N LEU A 35 -1.67 3.37 -11.60
CA LEU A 35 -1.90 4.61 -10.86
C LEU A 35 -3.11 4.51 -9.93
N LYS A 36 -4.19 3.85 -10.37
CA LYS A 36 -5.40 3.68 -9.54
C LYS A 36 -5.16 2.70 -8.39
N ILE A 37 -4.41 1.63 -8.64
CA ILE A 37 -4.00 0.68 -7.59
C ILE A 37 -3.16 1.40 -6.54
N LEU A 38 -2.17 2.16 -6.99
CA LEU A 38 -1.31 2.93 -6.10
C LEU A 38 -2.10 3.93 -5.26
N ASP A 39 -2.94 4.75 -5.89
CA ASP A 39 -3.77 5.74 -5.19
C ASP A 39 -4.62 5.08 -4.09
N GLN A 40 -5.24 3.95 -4.40
CA GLN A 40 -6.03 3.17 -3.45
C GLN A 40 -5.17 2.66 -2.28
N CYS A 41 -4.02 2.04 -2.55
CA CYS A 41 -3.13 1.50 -1.53
C CYS A 41 -2.52 2.61 -0.64
N VAL A 42 -2.16 3.75 -1.23
CA VAL A 42 -1.68 4.93 -0.51
C VAL A 42 -2.75 5.45 0.43
N HIS A 43 -3.96 5.65 -0.08
CA HIS A 43 -5.08 6.16 0.69
C HIS A 43 -5.46 5.23 1.85
N GLU A 44 -5.46 3.91 1.60
CA GLU A 44 -5.74 2.90 2.62
C GLU A 44 -4.68 2.89 3.73
N MET A 45 -3.40 2.91 3.36
CA MET A 45 -2.30 2.96 4.35
C MET A 45 -2.31 4.26 5.15
N TYR A 46 -2.54 5.40 4.49
CA TYR A 46 -2.65 6.70 5.14
C TYR A 46 -3.77 6.68 6.18
N THR A 47 -4.97 6.25 5.77
CA THR A 47 -6.16 6.20 6.62
C THR A 47 -5.94 5.28 7.82
N PHE A 48 -5.35 4.09 7.60
CA PHE A 48 -5.00 3.17 8.68
C PHE A 48 -4.05 3.80 9.68
N CYS A 49 -2.99 4.47 9.20
CA CYS A 49 -2.01 5.10 10.09
C CYS A 49 -2.60 6.30 10.84
N GLU A 50 -3.41 7.13 10.19
CA GLU A 50 -4.07 8.29 10.80
C GLU A 50 -5.02 7.86 11.94
N GLN A 51 -5.88 6.87 11.69
CA GLN A 51 -6.84 6.36 12.68
C GLN A 51 -6.17 5.75 13.92
N GLN A 52 -4.98 5.18 13.75
CA GLN A 52 -4.23 4.53 14.84
C GLN A 52 -3.14 5.43 15.44
N GLY A 53 -3.01 6.69 15.01
CA GLY A 53 -1.99 7.62 15.48
C GLY A 53 -0.55 7.21 15.11
N LEU A 54 -0.36 6.47 14.02
CA LEU A 54 0.90 5.89 13.57
C LEU A 54 1.66 6.81 12.59
N THR A 55 1.80 8.09 12.93
CA THR A 55 2.40 9.11 12.05
C THR A 55 3.83 8.76 11.60
N GLU A 56 4.65 8.21 12.50
CA GLU A 56 6.02 7.78 12.16
C GLU A 56 6.03 6.61 11.17
N VAL A 57 5.07 5.69 11.30
CA VAL A 57 4.94 4.54 10.38
C VAL A 57 4.54 5.05 9.01
N TRP A 58 3.57 5.97 8.95
CA TRP A 58 3.19 6.61 7.69
C TRP A 58 4.36 7.34 7.04
N ALA A 59 5.14 8.12 7.81
CA ALA A 59 6.32 8.80 7.30
C ALA A 59 7.34 7.81 6.72
N TYR A 60 7.59 6.69 7.40
CA TYR A 60 8.47 5.64 6.87
C TYR A 60 7.92 5.00 5.59
N MET A 61 6.65 4.61 5.61
CA MET A 61 6.00 3.89 4.52
C MET A 61 5.85 4.76 3.26
N SER A 62 5.50 6.04 3.41
CA SER A 62 5.38 6.98 2.29
C SER A 62 6.71 7.22 1.58
N ASN A 63 7.81 7.36 2.34
CA ASN A 63 9.14 7.56 1.78
C ASN A 63 9.77 6.28 1.22
N SER A 64 9.53 5.13 1.86
CA SER A 64 10.19 3.88 1.50
C SER A 64 9.39 3.07 0.49
N TRP A 65 8.11 2.88 0.75
CA TRP A 65 7.24 2.04 -0.06
C TRP A 65 6.53 2.86 -1.13
N TYR A 66 5.79 3.94 -0.76
CA TYR A 66 4.95 4.71 -1.70
C TYR A 66 5.66 5.77 -2.56
N SER A 67 6.99 5.77 -2.55
CA SER A 67 7.78 6.77 -3.28
C SER A 67 7.75 6.55 -4.80
N LEU A 68 7.90 7.63 -5.58
CA LEU A 68 7.92 7.60 -7.04
C LEU A 68 8.90 6.55 -7.63
N PRO A 69 10.13 6.37 -7.12
CA PRO A 69 11.02 5.33 -7.63
C PRO A 69 10.46 3.93 -7.42
N MET A 70 9.85 3.68 -6.24
CA MET A 70 9.21 2.41 -5.98
C MET A 70 8.02 2.21 -6.90
N GLN A 71 7.21 3.23 -7.24
CA GLN A 71 6.05 3.17 -8.17
C GLN A 71 6.32 2.34 -9.42
N ASN A 72 7.52 2.46 -9.98
CA ASN A 72 7.91 1.71 -11.16
C ASN A 72 8.19 0.22 -10.89
N LEU A 73 8.56 -0.17 -9.66
CA LEU A 73 8.98 -1.52 -9.28
C LEU A 73 7.84 -2.46 -8.84
N TRP A 74 6.74 -1.92 -8.34
CA TRP A 74 5.56 -2.68 -7.86
C TRP A 74 4.32 -2.48 -8.72
N ALA A 75 3.96 -1.26 -9.11
CA ALA A 75 2.75 -1.01 -9.87
C ALA A 75 2.95 -1.24 -11.38
N HIS A 76 4.21 -1.17 -11.85
CA HIS A 76 4.57 -1.28 -13.26
C HIS A 76 5.48 -2.49 -13.59
N SER A 77 5.87 -3.30 -12.61
CA SER A 77 6.64 -4.52 -12.84
C SER A 77 5.77 -5.57 -13.55
N SER A 78 5.91 -5.64 -14.86
CA SER A 78 5.14 -6.53 -15.75
C SER A 78 5.55 -7.98 -15.60
#